data_AF-A0AAV4PMM7-F1
#
_entry.id   AF-A0AAV4PMM7-F1
#
_cell.length_a   1.000
_cell.length_b   1.000
_cell.length_c   1.000
_cell.angle_alpha   90.00
_cell.angle_beta   90.00
_cell.angle_gamma   90.00
#
_symmetry.space_group_name_H-M   'P 1'
#
loop_
_entity.id
_entity.type
_entity.pdbx_description
1 polymer ?
#
loop_
_entity_poly.entity_id
_entity_poly.type
_entity_poly.pdbx_seq_one_letter_code
_entity_poly.pdbx_strand_id
1 'polypeptide(L)'
;MKANPILFMAETLKATISTLVIVLVEIFLDGESFPQRAEVFEFVNKDWSLCWMFHCKSASNILEKLNKCTVHRFTPSGTVESLEAIIVLPTIMIHEKIYIFLWYWFFMMSVLSYAVLAYRLFLSVLPCFRLKVLKMRCENSNILNLGLITDVLSIDDWFLIYLLSKNIDPEPFF
;
A
#
# COMPACT_ATOMS: atom_id res chain seq x y z
N MET A 1 27.25 12.00 -21.45
CA MET A 1 26.32 11.39 -20.46
C MET A 1 26.00 12.42 -19.38
N LYS A 2 24.98 13.26 -19.60
CA LYS A 2 24.49 14.19 -18.56
C LYS A 2 23.11 13.67 -18.18
N ALA A 3 23.06 12.81 -17.17
CA ALA A 3 21.79 12.35 -16.62
C ALA A 3 21.18 13.55 -15.89
N ASN A 4 20.01 13.99 -16.33
CA ASN A 4 19.25 15.01 -15.63
C ASN A 4 18.68 14.39 -14.35
N PRO A 5 19.01 14.95 -13.16
CA PRO A 5 18.67 14.31 -11.89
C PRO A 5 17.15 14.29 -11.59
N ILE A 6 16.35 15.02 -12.37
CA ILE A 6 14.93 15.29 -12.06
C ILE A 6 14.09 14.00 -12.08
N LEU A 7 14.27 13.13 -13.07
CA LEU A 7 13.49 11.89 -13.18
C LEU A 7 13.84 10.93 -12.05
N PHE A 8 15.14 10.74 -11.81
CA PHE A 8 15.63 9.88 -10.73
C PHE A 8 15.15 10.40 -9.37
N MET A 9 15.23 11.72 -9.14
CA MET A 9 14.72 12.34 -7.92
C MET A 9 13.21 12.13 -7.74
N ALA A 10 12.41 12.26 -8.80
CA ALA A 10 10.97 12.05 -8.72
C ALA A 10 10.61 10.59 -8.38
N GLU A 11 11.37 9.63 -8.89
CA GLU A 11 11.14 8.21 -8.59
C GLU A 11 11.62 7.80 -7.21
N THR A 12 12.79 8.29 -6.78
CA THR A 12 13.24 8.11 -5.41
C THR A 12 12.27 8.74 -4.43
N LEU A 13 11.71 9.92 -4.78
CA LEU A 13 10.68 10.56 -3.96
C LEU A 13 9.44 9.68 -3.84
N LYS A 14 8.93 9.10 -4.94
CA LYS A 14 7.81 8.15 -4.89
C LYS A 14 8.09 6.94 -4.02
N ALA A 15 9.27 6.33 -4.14
CA ALA A 15 9.67 5.20 -3.31
C ALA A 15 9.74 5.59 -1.82
N THR A 16 10.35 6.73 -1.50
CA THR A 16 10.43 7.23 -0.12
C THR A 16 9.06 7.54 0.48
N ILE A 17 8.15 8.13 -0.30
CA ILE A 17 6.78 8.38 0.14
C ILE A 17 6.06 7.06 0.40
N SER A 18 6.20 6.08 -0.49
CA SER A 18 5.59 4.76 -0.31
C SER A 18 6.10 4.05 0.94
N THR A 19 7.41 4.09 1.21
CA THR A 19 7.98 3.51 2.45
C THR A 19 7.54 4.26 3.69
N LEU A 20 7.53 5.59 3.64
CA LEU A 20 7.12 6.42 4.77
C LEU A 20 5.67 6.13 5.15
N VAL A 21 4.79 5.99 4.17
CA VAL A 21 3.38 5.64 4.40
C VAL A 21 3.26 4.28 5.08
N ILE A 22 4.01 3.27 4.64
CA ILE A 22 3.98 1.94 5.28
C ILE A 22 4.48 2.02 6.72
N VAL A 23 5.61 2.69 6.96
CA VAL A 23 6.18 2.83 8.31
C VAL A 23 5.22 3.59 9.23
N LEU A 24 4.58 4.66 8.75
CA LEU A 24 3.56 5.36 9.51
C LEU A 24 2.39 4.43 9.86
N VAL A 25 1.90 3.66 8.89
CA VAL A 25 0.82 2.68 9.13
C VAL A 25 1.23 1.64 10.16
N GLU A 26 2.47 1.15 10.14
CA GLU A 26 3.00 0.21 11.14
C GLU A 26 3.13 0.81 12.53
N ILE A 27 3.55 2.07 12.66
CA ILE A 27 3.59 2.79 13.93
C ILE A 27 2.18 2.98 14.50
N PHE A 28 1.20 3.28 13.65
CA PHE A 28 -0.21 3.38 14.08
C PHE A 28 -0.82 2.04 14.49
N LEU A 29 -0.22 0.91 14.09
CA LEU A 29 -0.72 -0.45 14.32
C LEU A 29 -0.03 -1.18 15.49
N ASP A 30 0.68 -0.44 16.35
CA ASP A 30 1.31 -0.94 17.58
C ASP A 30 2.26 -2.14 17.39
N GLY A 31 2.95 -2.19 16.24
CA GLY A 31 4.11 -3.06 16.05
C GLY A 31 3.85 -4.57 15.98
N GLU A 32 2.60 -5.04 15.83
CA GLU A 32 2.34 -6.48 15.69
C GLU A 32 2.88 -7.03 14.35
N SER A 33 3.69 -8.09 14.46
CA SER A 33 4.34 -8.81 13.37
C SER A 33 3.33 -9.36 12.33
N PHE A 34 3.70 -9.38 11.05
CA PHE A 34 2.91 -9.93 9.93
C PHE A 34 2.14 -11.25 10.23
N PRO A 35 2.72 -12.28 10.88
CA PRO A 35 1.99 -13.51 11.22
C PRO A 35 0.79 -13.32 12.16
N GLN A 36 0.86 -12.40 13.14
CA GLN A 36 -0.30 -12.09 14.00
C GLN A 36 -1.45 -11.47 13.20
N ARG A 37 -1.16 -10.64 12.19
CA ARG A 37 -2.17 -9.98 11.35
C ARG A 37 -2.99 -10.93 10.48
N ALA A 38 -2.43 -12.06 10.05
CA ALA A 38 -3.15 -13.07 9.29
C ALA A 38 -4.14 -13.85 10.18
N GLU A 39 -3.74 -14.17 11.41
CA GLU A 39 -4.58 -14.88 12.40
C GLU A 39 -5.79 -14.03 12.84
N VAL A 40 -5.62 -12.71 12.94
CA VAL A 40 -6.72 -11.76 13.20
C VAL A 40 -7.78 -11.77 12.08
N PHE A 41 -7.42 -12.08 10.84
CA PHE A 41 -8.39 -12.10 9.74
C PHE A 41 -9.41 -13.23 9.89
N GLU A 42 -8.96 -14.42 10.29
CA GLU A 42 -9.81 -15.59 10.54
C GLU A 42 -10.65 -15.42 11.81
N PHE A 43 -10.09 -14.78 12.84
CA PHE A 43 -10.83 -14.46 14.05
C PHE A 43 -11.91 -13.41 13.80
N VAL A 44 -11.64 -12.43 12.93
CA VAL A 44 -12.58 -11.35 12.71
C VAL A 44 -13.75 -11.74 11.81
N ASN A 45 -13.55 -12.62 10.84
CA ASN A 45 -14.67 -13.03 10.01
C ASN A 45 -15.75 -13.83 10.78
N LYS A 46 -15.61 -13.99 12.10
CA LYS A 46 -16.63 -14.55 13.00
C LYS A 46 -17.59 -13.46 13.47
N ASP A 47 -18.88 -13.70 13.35
CA ASP A 47 -19.92 -12.79 13.84
C ASP A 47 -19.94 -12.72 15.39
N TRP A 48 -19.34 -11.70 15.98
CA TRP A 48 -19.41 -11.45 17.44
C TRP A 48 -20.80 -11.07 17.95
N SER A 49 -21.74 -10.78 17.05
CA SER A 49 -23.17 -10.72 17.36
C SER A 49 -23.73 -12.09 17.79
N LEU A 50 -22.95 -13.17 17.81
CA LEU A 50 -23.35 -14.42 18.46
C LEU A 50 -22.73 -14.60 19.86
N CYS A 51 -21.74 -13.78 20.26
CA CYS A 51 -21.09 -13.85 21.58
C CYS A 51 -22.02 -13.37 22.72
N TRP A 52 -23.03 -12.53 22.44
CA TRP A 52 -24.06 -12.20 23.44
C TRP A 52 -25.05 -13.36 23.69
N MET A 53 -25.10 -14.35 22.78
CA MET A 53 -25.98 -15.52 22.88
C MET A 53 -25.24 -16.77 23.39
N PHE A 54 -23.92 -16.84 23.22
CA PHE A 54 -23.07 -17.93 23.71
C PHE A 54 -21.99 -17.39 24.67
N HIS A 55 -22.14 -17.74 25.95
CA HIS A 55 -21.22 -17.44 27.05
C HIS A 55 -19.73 -17.57 26.63
N CYS A 56 -19.08 -16.45 26.33
CA CYS A 56 -17.69 -16.41 25.84
C CYS A 56 -16.72 -16.77 26.97
N LYS A 57 -16.39 -18.07 27.13
CA LYS A 57 -15.52 -18.59 28.19
C LYS A 57 -14.05 -18.78 27.83
N SER A 58 -13.60 -18.45 26.61
CA SER A 58 -12.21 -18.77 26.23
C SER A 58 -11.59 -17.81 25.22
N ALA A 59 -11.44 -16.56 25.62
CA ALA A 59 -10.61 -15.62 24.88
C ALA A 59 -10.12 -14.50 25.82
N SER A 60 -9.15 -14.82 26.68
CA SER A 60 -8.56 -13.88 27.65
C SER A 60 -8.04 -12.60 27.00
N ASN A 61 -7.57 -12.66 25.76
CA ASN A 61 -6.95 -11.53 25.07
C ASN A 61 -7.95 -10.67 24.27
N ILE A 62 -9.16 -11.17 24.04
CA ILE A 62 -10.21 -10.46 23.27
C ILE A 62 -11.16 -9.72 24.21
N LEU A 63 -11.35 -10.23 25.42
CA LEU A 63 -12.16 -9.56 26.44
C LEU A 63 -11.52 -8.23 26.90
N GLU A 64 -10.20 -8.08 26.80
CA GLU A 64 -9.48 -6.84 27.11
C GLU A 64 -9.69 -5.72 26.08
N LYS A 65 -10.04 -6.07 24.83
CA LYS A 65 -10.40 -5.08 23.79
C LYS A 65 -11.80 -4.48 24.00
N LEU A 66 -12.60 -5.07 24.89
CA LEU A 66 -13.90 -4.51 25.27
C LEU A 66 -13.69 -3.48 26.37
N ASN A 67 -14.15 -2.25 26.14
CA ASN A 67 -14.03 -1.18 27.12
C ASN A 67 -14.87 -1.54 28.35
N LYS A 68 -14.19 -1.85 29.47
CA LYS A 68 -14.82 -1.94 30.78
C LYS A 68 -15.16 -0.52 31.22
N CYS A 69 -16.45 -0.25 31.37
CA CYS A 69 -16.94 1.02 31.87
C CYS A 69 -17.61 0.81 33.22
N THR A 70 -17.13 1.50 34.24
CA THR A 70 -17.72 1.51 35.58
C THR A 70 -18.85 2.53 35.62
N VAL A 71 -20.09 2.05 35.67
CA VAL A 71 -21.27 2.90 35.82
C VAL A 71 -21.60 3.00 37.31
N HIS A 72 -21.54 4.21 37.86
CA HIS A 72 -21.95 4.47 39.24
C HIS A 72 -23.45 4.76 39.27
N ARG A 73 -24.20 3.97 40.04
CA ARG A 73 -25.63 4.18 40.26
C ARG A 73 -25.90 4.49 41.73
N PHE A 74 -26.83 5.41 41.96
CA PHE A 74 -27.37 5.69 43.29
C PHE A 74 -28.59 4.80 43.55
N THR A 75 -28.53 4.00 44.62
CA THR A 75 -29.65 3.18 45.10
C THR A 75 -30.64 4.07 45.89
N PRO A 76 -31.95 3.75 45.96
CA PRO A 76 -32.92 4.54 46.74
C PRO A 76 -32.55 4.74 48.22
N SER A 77 -31.66 3.88 48.75
CA SER A 77 -31.09 3.96 50.11
C SER A 77 -29.94 4.97 50.25
N GLY A 78 -29.55 5.69 49.19
CA GLY A 78 -28.47 6.69 49.20
C GLY A 78 -27.05 6.10 49.10
N THR A 79 -26.90 4.79 48.91
CA THR A 79 -25.62 4.12 48.70
C THR A 79 -25.20 4.16 47.23
N VAL A 80 -23.89 4.38 46.99
CA VAL A 80 -23.29 4.32 45.64
C VAL A 80 -22.90 2.89 45.34
N GLU A 81 -23.53 2.29 44.34
CA GLU A 81 -23.13 0.99 43.80
C GLU A 81 -22.38 1.20 42.47
N SER A 82 -21.24 0.52 42.33
CA SER A 82 -20.48 0.51 41.08
C SER A 82 -20.82 -0.76 40.31
N LEU A 83 -21.36 -0.59 39.11
CA LEU A 83 -21.66 -1.68 38.20
C LEU A 83 -20.60 -1.72 37.10
N GLU A 84 -20.00 -2.88 36.87
CA GLU A 84 -19.12 -3.09 35.73
C GLU A 84 -19.96 -3.40 34.50
N ALA A 85 -19.98 -2.48 33.53
CA ALA A 85 -20.61 -2.67 32.23
C ALA A 85 -19.53 -2.89 31.16
N ILE A 86 -19.80 -3.81 30.25
CA ILE A 86 -18.94 -4.05 29.08
C ILE A 86 -19.60 -3.32 27.90
N ILE A 87 -18.92 -2.32 27.35
CA ILE A 87 -19.43 -1.56 26.20
C ILE A 87 -18.72 -2.03 24.94
N VAL A 88 -19.52 -2.61 24.03
CA VAL A 88 -19.08 -2.90 22.67
C VAL A 88 -19.22 -1.62 21.86
N LEU A 89 -18.12 -0.91 21.62
CA LEU A 89 -18.11 0.29 20.77
C LEU A 89 -17.86 -0.15 19.30
N PRO A 90 -18.84 -0.03 18.40
CA PRO A 90 -18.67 -0.47 17.00
C PRO A 90 -17.51 0.23 16.28
N THR A 91 -17.19 1.46 16.70
CA THR A 91 -16.12 2.28 16.15
C THR A 91 -14.72 1.68 16.35
N ILE A 92 -14.52 0.87 17.39
CA ILE A 92 -13.22 0.23 17.65
C ILE A 92 -13.03 -0.97 16.71
N MET A 93 -14.10 -1.73 16.47
CA MET A 93 -14.05 -2.87 15.55
C MET A 93 -13.86 -2.43 14.10
N ILE A 94 -14.52 -1.33 13.67
CA ILE A 94 -14.40 -0.85 12.30
C ILE A 94 -13.00 -0.27 12.02
N HIS A 95 -12.39 0.34 13.04
CA HIS A 95 -11.02 0.81 12.97
C HIS A 95 -10.06 -0.36 12.80
N GLU A 96 -10.15 -1.41 13.63
CA GLU A 96 -9.31 -2.60 13.47
C GLU A 96 -9.45 -3.26 12.07
N LYS A 97 -10.63 -3.20 11.45
CA LYS A 97 -10.88 -3.69 10.09
C LYS A 97 -10.28 -2.86 8.98
N ILE A 98 -10.53 -1.55 8.99
CA ILE A 98 -10.11 -0.69 7.89
C ILE A 98 -8.58 -0.61 7.82
N TYR A 99 -7.89 -0.64 8.95
CA TYR A 99 -6.42 -0.58 8.97
C TYR A 99 -5.76 -1.84 8.43
N ILE A 100 -6.31 -3.03 8.71
CA ILE A 100 -5.81 -4.29 8.12
C ILE A 100 -5.98 -4.24 6.59
N PHE A 101 -7.15 -3.84 6.10
CA PHE A 101 -7.40 -3.70 4.66
C PHE A 101 -6.45 -2.69 4.00
N LEU A 102 -6.29 -1.50 4.61
CA LEU A 102 -5.40 -0.46 4.12
C LEU A 102 -3.94 -0.91 4.10
N TRP A 103 -3.49 -1.66 5.10
CA TRP A 103 -2.11 -2.17 5.12
C TRP A 103 -1.82 -3.08 3.94
N TYR A 104 -2.71 -4.05 3.63
CA TYR A 104 -2.55 -4.92 2.45
C TYR A 104 -2.55 -4.12 1.15
N TRP A 105 -3.42 -3.11 1.06
CA TRP A 105 -3.48 -2.22 -0.10
C TRP A 105 -2.18 -1.44 -0.30
N PHE A 106 -1.66 -0.81 0.76
CA PHE A 106 -0.42 -0.04 0.69
C PHE A 106 0.80 -0.92 0.46
N PHE A 107 0.82 -2.13 1.01
CA PHE A 107 1.85 -3.13 0.73
C PHE A 107 1.89 -3.49 -0.77
N MET A 108 0.74 -3.81 -1.37
CA MET A 108 0.62 -4.06 -2.81
C MET A 108 1.12 -2.87 -3.65
N MET A 109 0.70 -1.64 -3.30
CA MET A 109 1.13 -0.41 -3.98
C MET A 109 2.64 -0.19 -3.89
N SER A 110 3.25 -0.53 -2.75
CA SER A 110 4.70 -0.42 -2.57
C SER A 110 5.46 -1.42 -3.44
N VAL A 111 5.02 -2.69 -3.47
CA VAL A 111 5.61 -3.72 -4.34
C VAL A 111 5.57 -3.27 -5.81
N LEU A 112 4.43 -2.75 -6.27
CA LEU A 112 4.29 -2.20 -7.63
C LEU A 112 5.26 -1.04 -7.88
N SER A 113 5.39 -0.11 -6.92
CA SER A 113 6.31 1.02 -7.06
C SER A 113 7.77 0.58 -7.13
N TYR A 114 8.17 -0.39 -6.31
CA TYR A 114 9.51 -0.97 -6.34
C TYR A 114 9.78 -1.76 -7.62
N ALA A 115 8.79 -2.48 -8.14
CA ALA A 115 8.92 -3.20 -9.41
C ALA A 115 9.18 -2.25 -10.58
N VAL A 116 8.50 -1.09 -10.62
CA VAL A 116 8.74 -0.06 -11.64
C VAL A 116 10.16 0.53 -11.52
N LEU A 117 10.61 0.79 -10.29
CA LEU A 117 11.96 1.30 -10.04
C LEU A 117 13.02 0.26 -10.47
N ALA A 118 12.83 -1.01 -10.13
CA ALA A 118 13.71 -2.10 -10.54
C ALA A 118 13.76 -2.27 -12.07
N TYR A 119 12.62 -2.22 -12.75
CA TYR A 119 12.54 -2.26 -14.22
C TYR A 119 13.35 -1.12 -14.86
N ARG A 120 13.32 0.07 -14.27
CA ARG A 120 14.07 1.23 -14.77
C ARG A 120 15.55 1.16 -14.47
N LEU A 121 15.95 0.67 -13.29
CA LEU A 121 17.34 0.36 -13.00
C LEU A 121 17.89 -0.66 -14.01
N PHE A 122 17.11 -1.69 -14.33
CA PHE A 122 17.47 -2.69 -15.33
C PHE A 122 17.68 -2.09 -16.72
N LEU A 123 16.76 -1.23 -17.18
CA LEU A 123 16.89 -0.46 -18.44
C LEU A 123 18.07 0.53 -18.42
N SER A 124 18.44 1.02 -17.24
CA SER A 124 19.56 1.95 -17.07
C SER A 124 20.89 1.23 -17.21
N VAL A 125 21.01 0.02 -16.63
CA VAL A 125 22.21 -0.83 -16.69
C VAL A 125 22.40 -1.47 -18.07
N LEU A 126 21.31 -1.79 -18.78
CA LEU A 126 21.36 -2.50 -20.06
C LEU A 126 21.00 -1.60 -21.26
N PRO A 127 21.99 -0.92 -21.88
CA PRO A 127 21.73 -0.06 -23.04
C PRO A 127 21.15 -0.83 -24.23
N CYS A 128 21.48 -2.11 -24.41
CA CYS A 128 20.97 -2.95 -25.50
C CYS A 128 19.45 -3.15 -25.46
N PHE A 129 18.83 -3.10 -24.27
CA PHE A 129 17.38 -3.24 -24.14
C PHE A 129 16.62 -1.97 -24.54
N ARG A 130 17.26 -0.80 -24.46
CA ARG A 130 16.63 0.49 -24.81
C ARG A 130 16.20 0.54 -26.27
N LEU A 131 17.07 0.08 -27.16
CA LEU A 131 16.79 -0.01 -28.60
C LEU A 131 15.68 -1.02 -28.89
N LYS A 132 15.68 -2.16 -28.20
CA LYS A 132 14.70 -3.23 -28.42
C LYS A 132 13.29 -2.81 -28.00
N VAL A 133 13.17 -2.12 -26.87
CA VAL A 133 11.90 -1.61 -26.35
C VAL A 133 11.30 -0.52 -27.25
N LEU A 134 12.13 0.42 -27.72
CA LEU A 134 11.69 1.43 -28.71
C LEU A 134 11.27 0.77 -30.03
N LYS A 135 12.06 -0.17 -30.55
CA LYS A 135 11.77 -0.87 -31.81
C LYS A 135 10.47 -1.66 -31.76
N MET A 136 10.15 -2.31 -30.63
CA MET A 136 8.89 -3.02 -30.45
C MET A 136 7.65 -2.11 -30.50
N ARG A 137 7.81 -0.82 -30.21
CA ARG A 137 6.70 0.14 -30.14
C ARG A 137 6.61 1.04 -31.38
N CYS A 138 7.74 1.37 -31.99
CA CYS A 138 7.81 2.14 -33.22
C CYS A 138 8.11 1.23 -34.42
N GLU A 139 7.22 0.27 -34.67
CA GLU A 139 7.38 -0.76 -35.72
C GLU A 139 7.59 -0.16 -37.12
N ASN A 140 7.01 1.01 -37.39
CA ASN A 140 7.06 1.67 -38.70
C ASN A 140 8.24 2.65 -38.89
N SER A 141 9.19 2.69 -37.94
CA SER A 141 10.31 3.64 -37.97
C SER A 141 11.63 2.97 -38.32
N ASN A 142 12.45 3.64 -39.14
CA ASN A 142 13.75 3.13 -39.57
C ASN A 142 14.70 2.90 -38.37
N ILE A 143 15.13 1.64 -38.20
CA ILE A 143 16.01 1.18 -37.11
C ILE A 143 17.33 1.96 -37.05
N LEU A 144 17.85 2.38 -38.21
CA LEU A 144 19.06 3.20 -38.33
C LEU A 144 18.89 4.60 -37.73
N ASN A 145 17.76 5.25 -37.97
CA ASN A 145 17.46 6.56 -37.40
C ASN A 145 17.23 6.46 -35.89
N LEU A 146 16.54 5.41 -35.43
CA LEU A 146 16.37 5.10 -34.01
C LEU A 146 17.71 4.87 -33.30
N GLY A 147 18.63 4.11 -33.92
CA GLY A 147 19.97 3.87 -33.39
C GLY A 147 20.76 5.17 -33.17
N LEU A 148 20.83 6.01 -34.19
CA LEU A 148 21.51 7.30 -34.14
C LEU A 148 20.91 8.25 -33.10
N ILE A 149 19.57 8.28 -33.00
CA ILE A 149 18.89 9.08 -31.97
C ILE A 149 19.27 8.55 -30.59
N THR A 150 19.21 7.24 -30.36
CA THR A 150 19.48 6.64 -29.04
C THR A 150 20.94 6.79 -28.60
N ASP A 151 21.89 6.87 -29.53
CA ASP A 151 23.31 7.11 -29.25
C ASP A 151 23.62 8.58 -28.93
N VAL A 152 22.86 9.52 -29.50
CA VAL A 152 23.03 10.97 -29.26
C VAL A 152 22.23 11.43 -28.03
N LEU A 153 21.11 10.78 -27.73
CA LEU A 153 20.20 11.19 -26.66
C LEU A 153 20.68 10.79 -25.27
N SER A 154 20.40 11.66 -24.28
CA SER A 154 20.60 11.31 -22.88
C SER A 154 19.56 10.28 -22.42
N ILE A 155 19.85 9.58 -21.32
CA ILE A 155 18.99 8.54 -20.74
C ILE A 155 17.57 9.09 -20.48
N ASP A 156 17.49 10.33 -20.00
CA ASP A 156 16.25 10.99 -19.64
C ASP A 156 15.41 11.37 -20.85
N ASP A 157 16.05 11.83 -21.92
CA ASP A 157 15.40 12.19 -23.17
C ASP A 157 14.86 10.93 -23.86
N TRP A 158 15.60 9.81 -23.80
CA TRP A 158 15.12 8.50 -24.29
C TRP A 158 13.87 8.07 -23.53
N PHE A 159 13.85 8.30 -22.21
CA PHE A 159 12.68 8.02 -21.39
C PHE A 159 11.49 8.94 -21.73
N LEU A 160 11.72 10.22 -22.00
CA LEU A 160 10.70 11.15 -22.46
C LEU A 160 10.07 10.67 -23.78
N ILE A 161 10.90 10.28 -24.75
CA ILE A 161 10.44 9.71 -26.03
C ILE A 161 9.68 8.41 -25.81
N TYR A 162 10.16 7.54 -24.91
CA TYR A 162 9.44 6.33 -24.53
C TYR A 162 8.05 6.67 -23.95
N LEU A 163 7.94 7.67 -23.08
CA LEU A 163 6.67 8.11 -22.50
C LEU A 163 5.75 8.74 -23.55
N LEU A 164 6.30 9.53 -24.47
CA LEU A 164 5.57 10.07 -25.62
C LEU A 164 5.05 8.95 -26.51
N SER A 165 5.88 7.98 -26.88
CA SER A 165 5.47 6.82 -27.68
C SER A 165 4.41 5.94 -27.01
N LYS A 166 4.25 6.05 -25.68
CA LYS A 166 3.20 5.37 -24.93
C LYS A 166 1.86 6.12 -24.97
N ASN A 167 1.89 7.45 -25.05
CA ASN A 167 0.71 8.30 -25.02
C ASN A 167 0.25 8.74 -26.42
N ILE A 168 1.09 8.58 -27.44
CA ILE A 168 0.71 8.76 -28.85
C ILE A 168 0.11 7.44 -29.31
N ASP A 169 -1.20 7.41 -29.49
CA ASP A 169 -1.86 6.30 -30.18
C ASP A 169 -1.35 6.25 -31.62
N PRO A 170 -1.12 5.05 -32.19
CA PRO A 170 -0.83 4.93 -33.61
C PRO A 170 -2.12 5.34 -34.35
N GLU A 171 -2.22 6.60 -34.73
CA GLU A 171 -3.31 7.05 -35.59
C GLU A 171 -3.34 6.15 -36.82
N PRO A 172 -4.45 5.43 -37.08
CA PRO A 172 -4.62 4.77 -38.36
C PRO A 172 -4.87 5.89 -39.35
N PHE A 173 -3.80 6.37 -39.98
CA PHE A 173 -3.91 7.18 -41.19
C PHE A 173 -4.62 6.32 -42.23
N PHE A 174 -5.93 6.55 -42.37
CA PHE A 174 -6.76 6.10 -43.48
C PHE A 174 -6.94 7.26 -44.46
#